data_AF-A0A9D5TZP6-F1
#
_entry.id   AF-A0A9D5TZP6-F1
#
_cell.length_a   1.000
_cell.length_b   1.000
_cell.length_c   1.000
_cell.angle_alpha   90.00
_cell.angle_beta   90.00
_cell.angle_gamma   90.00
#
_symmetry.space_group_name_H-M   'P 1'
#
loop_
_entity.id
_entity.type
_entity.pdbx_description
1 polymer ?
#
loop_
_entity_poly.entity_id
_entity_poly.type
_entity_poly.pdbx_seq_one_letter_code
_entity_poly.pdbx_strand_id
1 'polypeptide(L)'
;MLAALFLAQYVIVSAIRHKDPRYFMPALPILAVLSAWWMLGCLPRRARLPVVACVLVCGVLQLEAISWGSPLPREVVVGGVQVWKEHGYGSHEGLGERWPLDEMVAVARRHAPEAAPDRPAVIALFANADCLHYEALNAAAKRARLPVRTEFVGEIDQRRRADYSLWSAMAKDFILMKTGWLGPDYSLGPLPEALERLGGVAAPRLPMHDFVQRWHLPDGSQASLYQRRAAPAPPVRFGDVAVLERAEFVRDASGPRLLAWWRHVDEQHLDGVLVFVHLLREDGSFVAPYSFSLRQGDGTTDLGGGTAIAYPIPLPADLPSGRYRLALGLWRPAVDERRIPASTVGDSVAVGEAFEVP
;
A
#
# COMPACT_ATOMS: atom_id res chain seq x y z
N MET A 1 -5.23 35.48 41.31
CA MET A 1 -6.42 34.99 40.56
C MET A 1 -6.09 34.71 39.09
N LEU A 2 -5.51 35.67 38.36
CA LEU A 2 -5.19 35.57 36.93
C LEU A 2 -4.24 34.40 36.58
N ALA A 3 -3.13 34.30 37.31
CA ALA A 3 -2.20 33.17 37.20
C ALA A 3 -2.87 31.83 37.55
N ALA A 4 -3.81 31.83 38.50
CA ALA A 4 -4.49 30.60 38.94
C ALA A 4 -5.44 30.05 37.88
N LEU A 5 -6.11 30.91 37.10
CA LEU A 5 -7.06 30.50 36.05
C LEU A 5 -6.32 29.96 34.82
N PHE A 6 -5.22 30.63 34.44
CA PHE A 6 -4.33 30.15 33.37
C PHE A 6 -3.64 28.85 33.76
N LEU A 7 -3.14 28.76 35.00
CA LEU A 7 -2.56 27.53 35.54
C LEU A 7 -3.60 26.42 35.61
N ALA A 8 -4.85 26.70 35.99
CA ALA A 8 -5.92 25.71 36.01
C ALA A 8 -6.25 25.19 34.60
N GLN A 9 -6.41 26.06 33.60
CA GLN A 9 -6.61 25.63 32.22
C GLN A 9 -5.42 24.83 31.70
N TYR A 10 -4.19 25.30 31.95
CA TYR A 10 -2.97 24.59 31.58
C TYR A 10 -2.87 23.21 32.24
N VAL A 11 -3.18 23.11 33.54
CA VAL A 11 -3.18 21.85 34.29
C VAL A 11 -4.29 20.92 33.79
N ILE A 12 -5.50 21.42 33.52
CA ILE A 12 -6.59 20.62 32.95
C ILE A 12 -6.18 20.07 31.59
N VAL A 13 -5.70 20.91 30.68
CA VAL A 13 -5.25 20.49 29.34
C VAL A 13 -4.06 19.53 29.43
N SER A 14 -3.12 19.77 30.35
CA SER A 14 -1.96 18.91 30.56
C SER A 14 -2.33 17.57 31.20
N ALA A 15 -3.40 17.52 32.00
CA ALA A 15 -3.91 16.31 32.65
C ALA A 15 -4.73 15.43 31.68
N ILE A 16 -5.20 15.98 30.56
CA ILE A 16 -5.83 15.17 29.50
C ILE A 16 -4.75 14.26 28.90
N ARG A 17 -4.86 12.95 29.18
CA ARG A 17 -3.93 11.94 28.65
C ARG A 17 -3.97 11.85 27.12
N HIS A 18 -5.13 12.05 26.51
CA HIS A 18 -5.30 12.01 25.06
C HIS A 18 -5.40 13.42 24.47
N LYS A 19 -4.25 13.94 24.03
CA LYS A 19 -4.15 15.24 23.35
C LYS A 19 -4.53 15.19 21.87
N ASP A 20 -5.24 14.15 21.43
CA ASP A 20 -5.71 14.09 20.04
C ASP A 20 -6.67 15.27 19.81
N PRO A 21 -6.42 16.11 18.79
CA PRO A 21 -7.25 17.26 18.46
C PRO A 21 -8.74 16.92 18.37
N ARG A 22 -9.09 15.69 17.95
CA ARG A 22 -10.48 15.23 17.80
C ARG A 22 -11.24 15.23 19.12
N TYR A 23 -10.60 14.87 20.22
CA TYR A 23 -11.22 14.88 21.56
C TYR A 23 -11.19 16.27 22.19
N PHE A 24 -10.30 17.14 21.72
CA PHE A 24 -10.17 18.51 22.22
C PHE A 24 -11.06 19.51 21.46
N MET A 25 -11.38 19.25 20.19
CA MET A 25 -12.21 20.10 19.34
C MET A 25 -13.55 20.48 19.98
N PRO A 26 -14.31 19.57 20.63
CA PRO A 26 -15.56 19.92 21.30
C PRO A 26 -15.37 20.86 22.50
N ALA A 27 -14.19 20.89 23.12
CA ALA A 27 -13.87 21.77 24.24
C ALA A 27 -13.43 23.17 23.79
N LEU A 28 -12.99 23.34 22.54
CA LEU A 28 -12.52 24.63 22.02
C LEU A 28 -13.57 25.76 22.13
N PRO A 29 -14.87 25.56 21.82
CA PRO A 29 -15.88 26.61 22.00
C PRO A 29 -16.03 27.03 23.47
N ILE A 30 -15.98 26.08 24.40
CA ILE A 30 -16.07 26.36 25.85
C ILE A 30 -14.85 27.17 26.29
N LEU A 31 -13.64 26.77 25.87
CA LEU A 31 -12.42 27.50 26.15
C LEU A 31 -12.44 28.90 25.53
N ALA A 32 -12.99 29.07 24.33
CA ALA A 32 -13.15 30.37 23.69
C ALA A 32 -14.11 31.28 24.47
N VAL A 33 -15.26 30.76 24.91
CA VAL A 33 -16.23 31.51 25.72
C VAL A 33 -15.64 31.90 27.08
N LEU A 34 -14.97 30.97 27.77
CA LEU A 34 -14.32 31.25 29.04
C LEU A 34 -13.21 32.30 28.90
N SER A 35 -12.43 32.22 27.81
CA SER A 35 -11.37 33.20 27.51
C SER A 35 -11.96 34.58 27.19
N ALA A 36 -13.04 34.64 26.43
CA ALA A 36 -13.75 35.89 26.11
C ALA A 36 -14.41 36.52 27.34
N TRP A 37 -15.11 35.72 28.15
CA TRP A 37 -15.72 36.15 29.40
C TRP A 37 -14.67 36.72 30.36
N TRP A 38 -13.55 36.02 30.53
CA TRP A 38 -12.43 36.49 31.35
C TRP A 38 -11.83 37.81 30.84
N MET A 39 -11.62 37.91 29.52
CA MET A 39 -11.10 39.12 28.88
C MET A 39 -12.03 40.33 29.04
N LEU A 40 -13.34 40.11 29.06
CA LEU A 40 -14.34 41.16 29.26
C LEU A 40 -14.55 41.51 30.74
N GLY A 41 -14.43 40.54 31.65
CA GLY A 41 -14.73 40.72 33.08
C GLY A 41 -13.53 41.12 33.94
N CYS A 42 -12.33 40.60 33.64
CA CYS A 42 -11.18 40.69 34.54
C CYS A 42 -10.05 41.60 34.04
N LEU A 43 -9.96 41.86 32.73
CA LEU A 43 -8.91 42.70 32.17
C LEU A 43 -9.31 44.19 32.19
N PRO A 44 -8.44 45.09 32.69
CA PRO A 44 -8.66 46.52 32.58
C PRO A 44 -8.77 46.93 31.11
N ARG A 45 -9.66 47.88 30.80
CA ARG A 45 -10.00 48.26 29.41
C ARG A 45 -8.77 48.54 28.53
N ARG A 46 -7.75 49.17 29.09
CA ARG A 46 -6.49 49.50 28.39
C ARG A 46 -5.66 48.27 27.98
N ALA A 47 -5.79 47.16 28.69
CA ALA A 47 -5.04 45.92 28.43
C ALA A 47 -5.79 44.94 27.51
N ARG A 48 -7.08 45.17 27.23
CA ARG A 48 -7.87 44.27 26.37
C ARG A 48 -7.37 44.27 24.94
N LEU A 49 -7.16 45.46 24.36
CA LEU A 49 -6.72 45.60 22.97
C LEU A 49 -5.38 44.89 22.69
N PRO A 50 -4.30 45.08 23.48
CA PRO A 50 -3.04 44.38 23.23
C PRO A 50 -3.14 42.86 23.40
N VAL A 51 -3.97 42.38 24.33
CA VAL A 51 -4.21 40.93 24.50
C VAL A 51 -4.96 40.35 23.31
N VAL A 52 -6.02 41.02 22.83
CA VAL A 52 -6.75 40.61 21.60
C VAL A 52 -5.83 40.60 20.40
N ALA A 53 -5.02 41.65 20.22
CA ALA A 53 -4.05 41.74 19.13
C ALA A 53 -3.02 40.60 19.20
N CYS A 54 -2.49 40.30 20.39
CA CYS A 54 -1.56 39.19 20.59
C CYS A 54 -2.20 37.83 20.24
N VAL A 55 -3.42 37.57 20.72
CA VAL A 55 -4.15 36.32 20.40
C VAL A 55 -4.41 36.19 18.90
N LEU A 56 -4.80 37.27 18.23
CA LEU A 56 -5.01 37.28 16.78
C LEU A 56 -3.71 37.01 16.02
N VAL A 57 -2.60 37.66 16.40
CA VAL A 57 -1.29 37.44 15.78
C VAL A 57 -0.85 35.99 15.97
N CYS A 58 -0.92 35.46 17.20
CA CYS A 58 -0.60 34.05 17.48
C CYS A 58 -1.51 33.10 16.69
N GLY A 59 -2.81 33.38 16.61
CA GLY A 59 -3.78 32.58 15.87
C GLY A 59 -3.51 32.56 14.36
N VAL A 60 -3.19 33.71 13.77
CA VAL A 60 -2.79 33.82 12.35
C VAL A 60 -1.47 33.09 12.10
N LEU A 61 -0.47 33.26 12.96
CA LEU A 61 0.81 32.55 12.85
C LEU A 61 0.63 31.03 12.97
N GLN A 62 -0.24 30.58 13.87
CA GLN A 62 -0.57 29.16 14.01
C GLN A 62 -1.33 28.63 12.79
N LEU A 63 -2.28 29.40 12.25
CA LEU A 63 -3.01 29.03 11.04
C LEU A 63 -2.06 28.95 9.84
N GLU A 64 -1.22 29.96 9.62
CA GLU A 64 -0.21 29.98 8.56
C GLU A 64 0.75 28.80 8.67
N ALA A 65 1.22 28.51 9.89
CA ALA A 65 2.08 27.35 10.15
C ALA A 65 1.41 26.02 9.78
N ILE A 66 0.15 25.83 10.19
CA ILE A 66 -0.61 24.61 9.89
C ILE A 66 -0.94 24.52 8.40
N SER A 67 -1.38 25.63 7.78
CA SER A 67 -1.87 25.66 6.40
C SER A 67 -0.76 25.52 5.36
N TRP A 68 0.40 26.10 5.60
CA TRP A 68 1.50 26.11 4.64
C TRP A 68 2.62 25.14 4.99
N GLY A 69 2.47 24.37 6.08
CA GLY A 69 3.53 23.52 6.61
C GLY A 69 4.80 24.31 6.88
N SER A 70 4.66 25.59 7.23
CA SER A 70 5.80 26.46 7.53
C SER A 70 6.60 25.79 8.65
N PRO A 71 7.93 25.70 8.54
CA PRO A 71 8.75 25.09 9.57
C PRO A 71 8.70 25.97 10.81
N LEU A 72 7.68 25.80 11.64
CA LEU A 72 7.76 26.21 13.02
C LEU A 72 9.04 25.59 13.60
N PRO A 73 9.73 26.29 14.50
CA PRO A 73 10.84 25.68 15.22
C PRO A 73 10.36 24.34 15.80
N ARG A 74 11.04 23.24 15.44
CA ARG A 74 10.74 21.90 15.95
C ARG A 74 10.72 21.88 17.48
N GLU A 75 11.39 22.84 18.09
CA GLU A 75 11.40 23.11 19.51
C GLU A 75 11.43 24.63 19.75
N VAL A 76 10.58 25.11 20.66
CA VAL A 76 10.63 26.49 21.19
C VAL A 76 10.86 26.39 22.69
N VAL A 77 11.97 26.96 23.16
CA VAL A 77 12.32 27.08 24.57
C VAL A 77 12.29 28.55 24.98
N VAL A 78 11.52 28.88 26.01
CA VAL A 78 11.43 30.24 26.55
C VAL A 78 11.89 30.21 28.00
N GLY A 79 13.01 30.88 28.30
CA GLY A 79 13.57 30.95 29.66
C GLY A 79 14.00 29.60 30.23
N GLY A 80 14.46 28.67 29.39
CA GLY A 80 14.83 27.30 29.78
C GLY A 80 13.64 26.32 29.89
N VAL A 81 12.41 26.79 29.68
CA VAL A 81 11.21 25.93 29.65
C VAL A 81 10.82 25.65 28.21
N GLN A 82 10.72 24.37 27.86
CA GLN A 82 10.23 23.93 26.55
C GLN A 82 8.72 24.21 26.47
N VAL A 83 8.32 25.18 25.63
CA VAL A 83 6.91 25.60 25.46
C VAL A 83 6.26 24.98 24.22
N TRP A 84 7.06 24.55 23.26
CA TRP A 84 6.60 23.86 22.05
C TRP A 84 7.65 22.83 21.65
N LYS A 85 7.20 21.62 21.32
CA LYS A 85 8.01 20.63 20.61
C LYS A 85 7.09 19.98 19.59
N GLU A 86 7.41 20.15 18.31
CA GLU A 86 6.69 19.49 17.24
C GLU A 86 6.98 17.99 17.34
N HIS A 87 6.01 17.22 17.84
CA HIS A 87 6.04 15.76 17.78
C HIS A 87 5.50 15.32 16.42
N GLY A 88 6.04 15.90 15.36
CA GLY A 88 5.67 15.54 14.00
C GLY A 88 6.01 14.07 13.76
N TYR A 89 5.16 13.40 12.99
CA TYR A 89 5.45 12.12 12.37
C TYR A 89 6.84 12.21 11.68
N GLY A 90 7.85 11.49 12.19
CA GLY A 90 9.24 11.59 11.71
C GLY A 90 10.23 12.37 12.60
N SER A 91 9.82 12.93 13.75
CA SER A 91 10.70 13.64 14.69
C SER A 91 11.53 12.73 15.62
N HIS A 92 11.63 11.44 15.31
CA HIS A 92 12.26 10.41 16.17
C HIS A 92 13.71 10.73 16.54
N GLU A 93 14.45 11.45 15.69
CA GLU A 93 15.82 11.92 15.97
C GLU A 93 15.87 12.89 17.16
N GLY A 94 14.79 13.63 17.43
CA GLY A 94 14.70 14.60 18.52
C GLY A 94 14.33 14.01 19.89
N LEU A 95 14.02 12.70 19.98
CA LEU A 95 13.75 12.01 21.24
C LEU A 95 15.01 11.38 21.86
N GLY A 96 16.17 11.47 21.20
CA GLY A 96 17.44 10.92 21.70
C GLY A 96 17.52 9.38 21.67
N GLU A 97 16.43 8.70 21.33
CA GLU A 97 16.35 7.25 21.23
C GLU A 97 16.35 6.82 19.76
N ARG A 98 17.34 6.00 19.38
CA ARG A 98 17.49 5.57 17.99
C ARG A 98 16.57 4.39 17.69
N TRP A 99 15.46 4.66 17.01
CA TRP A 99 14.60 3.62 16.46
C TRP A 99 15.22 3.03 15.18
N PRO A 100 15.29 1.70 15.02
CA PRO A 100 15.99 1.05 13.91
C PRO A 100 15.19 1.03 12.59
N LEU A 101 14.50 2.12 12.26
CA LEU A 101 13.61 2.20 11.09
C LEU A 101 14.35 2.05 9.77
N ASP A 102 15.49 2.73 9.61
CA ASP A 102 16.31 2.62 8.40
C ASP A 102 16.83 1.18 8.19
N GLU A 103 17.18 0.51 9.29
CA GLU A 103 17.65 -0.88 9.26
C GLU A 103 16.52 -1.84 8.86
N MET A 104 15.33 -1.67 9.43
CA MET A 104 14.14 -2.48 9.09
C MET A 104 13.81 -2.42 7.60
N VAL A 105 13.80 -1.21 7.04
CA VAL A 105 13.52 -1.02 5.60
C VAL A 105 14.66 -1.58 4.74
N ALA A 106 15.92 -1.40 5.16
CA ALA A 106 17.05 -1.97 4.45
C ALA A 106 17.02 -3.51 4.44
N VAL A 107 16.64 -4.14 5.56
CA VAL A 107 16.47 -5.60 5.66
C VAL A 107 15.33 -6.07 4.76
N ALA A 108 14.17 -5.40 4.81
CA ALA A 108 13.05 -5.72 3.91
C ALA A 108 13.48 -5.62 2.44
N ARG A 109 14.25 -4.59 2.06
CA ARG A 109 14.76 -4.49 0.68
C ARG A 109 15.74 -5.60 0.33
N ARG A 110 16.69 -5.95 1.20
CA ARG A 110 17.66 -7.03 0.94
C ARG A 110 16.99 -8.38 0.74
N HIS A 111 15.89 -8.62 1.43
CA HIS A 111 15.12 -9.85 1.33
C HIS A 111 14.05 -9.82 0.24
N ALA A 112 13.74 -8.64 -0.33
CA ALA A 112 12.70 -8.54 -1.35
C ALA A 112 13.06 -9.44 -2.55
N PRO A 113 12.11 -10.24 -3.06
CA PRO A 113 12.38 -11.16 -4.16
C PRO A 113 12.92 -10.41 -5.37
N GLU A 114 13.97 -10.96 -5.99
CA GLU A 114 14.60 -10.37 -7.18
C GLU A 114 13.63 -10.24 -8.36
N ALA A 115 12.57 -11.05 -8.39
CA ALA A 115 11.65 -11.16 -9.51
C ALA A 115 10.55 -10.06 -9.56
N ALA A 116 10.57 -9.11 -8.61
CA ALA A 116 9.74 -7.91 -8.61
C ALA A 116 10.55 -6.59 -8.75
N PRO A 117 11.48 -6.44 -9.71
CA PRO A 117 12.33 -5.24 -9.79
C PRO A 117 11.51 -3.97 -10.12
N ASP A 118 10.36 -4.14 -10.77
CA ASP A 118 9.53 -3.05 -11.29
C ASP A 118 8.51 -2.50 -10.28
N ARG A 119 8.37 -3.12 -9.10
CA ARG A 119 7.45 -2.64 -8.05
C ARG A 119 8.13 -2.51 -6.69
N PRO A 120 7.72 -1.55 -5.85
CA PRO A 120 8.21 -1.49 -4.49
C PRO A 120 7.74 -2.71 -3.69
N ALA A 121 8.61 -3.22 -2.81
CA ALA A 121 8.23 -4.23 -1.82
C ALA A 121 7.27 -3.62 -0.81
N VAL A 122 6.22 -4.35 -0.44
CA VAL A 122 5.18 -3.85 0.48
C VAL A 122 5.28 -4.51 1.84
N ILE A 123 5.40 -3.70 2.89
CA ILE A 123 5.38 -4.09 4.29
C ILE A 123 3.99 -3.82 4.88
N ALA A 124 3.28 -4.86 5.30
CA ALA A 124 2.10 -4.74 6.15
C ALA A 124 2.52 -4.48 7.60
N LEU A 125 2.17 -3.32 8.15
CA LEU A 125 2.50 -2.94 9.52
C LEU A 125 1.34 -3.24 10.48
N PHE A 126 1.62 -4.05 11.50
CA PHE A 126 0.72 -4.39 12.61
C PHE A 126 1.02 -3.55 13.86
N ALA A 127 1.16 -2.23 13.66
CA ALA A 127 1.33 -1.24 14.72
C ALA A 127 1.02 0.15 14.17
N ASN A 128 0.55 1.04 15.03
CA ASN A 128 0.44 2.47 14.81
C ASN A 128 0.90 3.22 16.07
N ALA A 129 2.14 2.97 16.47
CA ALA A 129 2.76 3.54 17.67
C ALA A 129 3.61 4.77 17.29
N ASP A 130 3.84 5.66 18.26
CA ASP A 130 4.54 6.96 18.12
C ASP A 130 5.74 6.94 17.16
N CYS A 131 6.63 5.95 17.31
CA CYS A 131 7.85 5.85 16.51
C CYS A 131 7.89 4.64 15.56
N LEU A 132 6.85 3.80 15.58
CA LEU A 132 6.68 2.69 14.64
C LEU A 132 5.28 2.75 14.04
N HIS A 133 5.13 3.66 13.08
CA HIS A 133 3.96 3.82 12.24
C HIS A 133 4.38 3.83 10.77
N TYR A 134 3.42 3.60 9.87
CA TYR A 134 3.70 3.35 8.46
C TYR A 134 4.37 4.55 7.76
N GLU A 135 3.99 5.78 8.10
CA GLU A 135 4.60 6.98 7.52
C GLU A 135 6.08 7.13 7.91
N ALA A 136 6.48 6.77 9.13
CA ALA A 136 7.88 6.82 9.55
C ALA A 136 8.75 5.84 8.76
N LEU A 137 8.23 4.62 8.54
CA LEU A 137 8.91 3.63 7.70
C LEU A 137 8.95 4.07 6.23
N ASN A 138 7.90 4.71 5.72
CA ASN A 138 7.89 5.29 4.36
C ASN A 138 8.88 6.46 4.22
N ALA A 139 9.00 7.31 5.24
CA ALA A 139 10.00 8.38 5.29
C ALA A 139 11.42 7.81 5.31
N ALA A 140 11.67 6.78 6.13
CA ALA A 140 12.95 6.05 6.15
C ALA A 140 13.28 5.43 4.78
N ALA A 141 12.31 4.77 4.13
CA ALA A 141 12.46 4.23 2.78
C ALA A 141 12.80 5.29 1.74
N LYS A 142 12.07 6.41 1.75
CA LYS A 142 12.30 7.55 0.85
C LYS A 142 13.67 8.18 1.05
N ARG A 143 14.07 8.39 2.31
CA ARG A 143 15.40 8.93 2.67
C ARG A 143 16.53 8.03 2.17
N ALA A 144 16.36 6.72 2.31
CA ALA A 144 17.32 5.72 1.84
C ALA A 144 17.22 5.41 0.34
N ARG A 145 16.25 6.01 -0.39
CA ARG A 145 15.94 5.75 -1.81
C ARG A 145 15.70 4.27 -2.10
N LEU A 146 15.03 3.58 -1.19
CA LEU A 146 14.70 2.16 -1.33
C LEU A 146 13.29 2.01 -1.91
N PRO A 147 13.06 1.09 -2.87
CA PRO A 147 11.73 0.81 -3.41
C PRO A 147 10.95 -0.05 -2.43
N VAL A 148 10.61 0.53 -1.28
CA VAL A 148 9.85 -0.12 -0.21
C VAL A 148 8.71 0.82 0.18
N ARG A 149 7.52 0.24 0.33
CA ARG A 149 6.32 0.92 0.80
C ARG A 149 5.78 0.19 2.02
N THR A 150 5.30 0.94 2.99
CA THR A 150 4.64 0.42 4.18
C THR A 150 3.18 0.82 4.17
N GLU A 151 2.31 -0.13 4.50
CA GLU A 151 0.87 0.04 4.60
C GLU A 151 0.42 -0.38 6.00
N PHE A 152 -0.44 0.42 6.62
CA PHE A 152 -1.01 0.08 7.92
C PHE A 152 -2.23 -0.82 7.75
N VAL A 153 -2.26 -1.94 8.48
CA VAL A 153 -3.35 -2.94 8.37
C VAL A 153 -4.67 -2.44 8.97
N GLY A 154 -4.62 -1.52 9.94
CA GLY A 154 -5.82 -0.99 10.62
C GLY A 154 -6.55 0.13 9.89
N GLU A 155 -5.99 0.68 8.80
CA GLU A 155 -6.66 1.74 8.00
C GLU A 155 -7.73 1.18 7.04
N ILE A 156 -7.77 -0.14 6.87
CA ILE A 156 -8.74 -0.81 6.00
C ILE A 156 -10.14 -0.55 6.57
N ASP A 157 -10.89 0.28 5.84
CA ASP A 157 -12.29 0.67 6.00
C ASP A 157 -12.99 -0.12 7.12
N GLN A 158 -13.28 0.53 8.25
CA GLN A 158 -13.93 -0.08 9.43
C GLN A 158 -15.23 -0.83 9.10
N ARG A 159 -15.79 -0.62 7.90
CA ARG A 159 -16.95 -1.34 7.35
C ARG A 159 -16.62 -2.75 6.81
N ARG A 160 -15.36 -3.07 6.55
CA ARG A 160 -14.91 -4.39 6.08
C ARG A 160 -14.47 -5.25 7.26
N ARG A 161 -14.87 -6.53 7.25
CA ARG A 161 -14.59 -7.49 8.32
C ARG A 161 -13.08 -7.69 8.52
N ALA A 162 -12.66 -7.99 9.75
CA ALA A 162 -11.28 -8.32 10.14
C ALA A 162 -10.65 -9.44 9.27
N ASP A 163 -11.47 -10.32 8.69
CA ASP A 163 -11.01 -11.35 7.75
C ASP A 163 -10.33 -10.76 6.51
N TYR A 164 -10.88 -9.66 5.96
CA TYR A 164 -10.36 -9.04 4.76
C TYR A 164 -9.01 -8.34 5.02
N SER A 165 -8.87 -7.68 6.16
CA SER A 165 -7.62 -7.01 6.53
C SER A 165 -6.48 -8.01 6.74
N LEU A 166 -6.77 -9.14 7.40
CA LEU A 166 -5.82 -10.25 7.54
C LEU A 166 -5.42 -10.83 6.19
N TRP A 167 -6.39 -11.20 5.33
CA TRP A 167 -6.09 -11.74 4.00
C TRP A 167 -5.27 -10.78 3.14
N SER A 168 -5.63 -9.49 3.14
CA SER A 168 -4.90 -8.45 2.43
C SER A 168 -3.47 -8.30 2.95
N ALA A 169 -3.28 -8.35 4.28
CA ALA A 169 -1.95 -8.31 4.91
C ALA A 169 -1.11 -9.55 4.57
N MET A 170 -1.71 -10.75 4.56
CA MET A 170 -1.02 -12.00 4.17
C MET A 170 -0.60 -12.01 2.70
N ALA A 171 -1.23 -11.21 1.84
CA ALA A 171 -0.83 -11.09 0.44
C ALA A 171 0.44 -10.24 0.25
N LYS A 172 0.85 -9.44 1.25
CA LYS A 172 2.00 -8.53 1.15
C LYS A 172 3.33 -9.28 1.23
N ASP A 173 4.38 -8.65 0.68
CA ASP A 173 5.72 -9.22 0.62
C ASP A 173 6.31 -9.41 2.02
N PHE A 174 6.01 -8.47 2.92
CA PHE A 174 6.47 -8.50 4.30
C PHE A 174 5.36 -8.19 5.29
N ILE A 175 5.51 -8.71 6.51
CA ILE A 175 4.71 -8.37 7.68
C ILE A 175 5.65 -7.89 8.77
N LEU A 176 5.40 -6.70 9.31
CA LEU A 176 6.14 -6.16 10.46
C LEU A 176 5.19 -6.05 11.66
N MET A 177 5.52 -6.76 12.74
CA MET A 177 4.71 -6.84 13.96
C MET A 177 5.47 -6.27 15.15
N LYS A 178 4.77 -5.58 16.07
CA LYS A 178 5.34 -4.98 17.28
C LYS A 178 4.73 -5.59 18.53
N THR A 179 5.52 -5.93 19.56
CA THR A 179 4.99 -6.31 20.86
C THR A 179 4.68 -5.08 21.74
N GLY A 180 4.06 -5.29 22.89
CA GLY A 180 3.75 -4.21 23.84
C GLY A 180 2.67 -3.26 23.32
N TRP A 181 2.89 -1.95 23.50
CA TRP A 181 1.92 -0.94 23.08
C TRP A 181 1.90 -0.81 21.55
N LEU A 182 0.75 -1.11 20.94
CA LEU A 182 0.58 -1.13 19.48
C LEU A 182 0.22 0.24 18.89
N GLY A 183 -0.12 1.21 19.73
CA GLY A 183 -0.73 2.47 19.32
C GLY A 183 -2.01 2.76 20.11
N PRO A 184 -2.63 3.92 19.91
CA PRO A 184 -3.85 4.27 20.61
C PRO A 184 -5.06 3.51 20.03
N ASP A 185 -5.96 3.05 20.90
CA ASP A 185 -7.08 2.14 20.56
C ASP A 185 -7.91 2.59 19.36
N TYR A 186 -8.20 3.89 19.25
CA TYR A 186 -9.00 4.46 18.16
C TYR A 186 -8.35 4.28 16.78
N SER A 187 -7.04 4.06 16.73
CA SER A 187 -6.29 3.85 15.48
C SER A 187 -6.04 2.38 15.17
N LEU A 188 -6.23 1.48 16.14
CA LEU A 188 -5.95 0.06 15.95
C LEU A 188 -7.06 -0.64 15.17
N GLY A 189 -8.30 -0.15 15.24
CA GLY A 189 -9.43 -0.76 14.53
C GLY A 189 -9.53 -2.27 14.82
N PRO A 190 -9.60 -3.15 13.80
CA PRO A 190 -9.67 -4.60 13.99
C PRO A 190 -8.32 -5.27 14.30
N LEU A 191 -7.25 -4.51 14.50
CA LEU A 191 -5.89 -5.05 14.67
C LEU A 191 -5.75 -6.00 15.88
N PRO A 192 -6.29 -5.70 17.08
CA PRO A 192 -6.14 -6.61 18.23
C PRO A 192 -6.78 -7.98 17.97
N GLU A 193 -7.97 -8.00 17.38
CA GLU A 193 -8.67 -9.23 16.99
C GLU A 193 -7.89 -10.00 15.90
N ALA A 194 -7.33 -9.28 14.92
CA ALA A 194 -6.49 -9.86 13.89
C ALA A 194 -5.25 -10.54 14.48
N LEU A 195 -4.60 -9.90 15.45
CA LEU A 195 -3.43 -10.44 16.15
C LEU A 195 -3.79 -11.65 17.01
N GLU A 196 -4.94 -11.65 17.69
CA GLU A 196 -5.41 -12.79 18.48
C GLU A 196 -5.61 -14.03 17.60
N ARG A 197 -6.22 -13.87 16.41
CA ARG A 197 -6.41 -14.96 15.44
C ARG A 197 -5.10 -15.49 14.88
N LEU A 198 -4.09 -14.64 14.77
CA LEU A 198 -2.72 -15.05 14.43
C LEU A 198 -2.00 -15.72 15.61
N GLY A 199 -2.62 -15.93 16.76
CA GLY A 199 -1.98 -16.55 17.93
C GLY A 199 -1.15 -15.58 18.77
N GLY A 200 -1.35 -14.28 18.61
CA GLY A 200 -0.69 -13.20 19.35
C GLY A 200 0.63 -12.73 18.73
N VAL A 201 1.18 -11.63 19.29
CA VAL A 201 2.35 -10.96 18.71
C VAL A 201 3.69 -11.63 19.05
N ALA A 202 3.75 -12.38 20.17
CA ALA A 202 5.00 -13.00 20.62
C ALA A 202 5.41 -14.20 19.75
N ALA A 203 4.43 -14.93 19.20
CA ALA A 203 4.63 -16.13 18.40
C ALA A 203 3.51 -16.26 17.34
N PRO A 204 3.44 -15.34 16.37
CA PRO A 204 2.36 -15.32 15.40
C PRO A 204 2.44 -16.53 14.46
N ARG A 205 1.29 -17.14 14.18
CA ARG A 205 1.09 -18.21 13.20
C ARG A 205 0.89 -17.59 11.83
N LEU A 206 1.99 -17.39 11.11
CA LEU A 206 2.01 -16.87 9.75
C LEU A 206 2.38 -18.00 8.78
N PRO A 207 1.41 -18.85 8.33
CA PRO A 207 1.73 -20.05 7.55
C PRO A 207 2.41 -19.75 6.20
N MET A 208 2.22 -18.54 5.69
CA MET A 208 2.75 -18.08 4.40
C MET A 208 3.98 -17.19 4.55
N HIS A 209 4.52 -16.98 5.75
CA HIS A 209 5.66 -16.11 5.96
C HIS A 209 6.71 -16.77 6.86
N ASP A 210 7.97 -16.58 6.50
CA ASP A 210 9.11 -16.98 7.31
C ASP A 210 9.63 -15.80 8.12
N PHE A 211 10.09 -16.09 9.33
CA PHE A 211 10.75 -15.10 10.17
C PHE A 211 12.07 -14.64 9.54
N VAL A 212 12.29 -13.33 9.46
CA VAL A 212 13.51 -12.73 8.91
C VAL A 212 14.41 -12.23 10.04
N GLN A 213 13.92 -11.26 10.80
CA GLN A 213 14.71 -10.56 11.80
C GLN A 213 13.83 -9.94 12.89
N ARG A 214 14.43 -9.71 14.06
CA ARG A 214 13.80 -9.05 15.20
C ARG A 214 14.70 -7.92 15.71
N TRP A 215 14.09 -6.81 16.12
CA TRP A 215 14.75 -5.68 16.76
C TRP A 215 14.17 -5.44 18.14
N HIS A 216 15.04 -5.05 19.07
CA HIS A 216 14.63 -4.45 20.33
C HIS A 216 14.31 -2.97 20.10
N LEU A 217 13.22 -2.51 20.70
CA LEU A 217 12.76 -1.13 20.58
C LEU A 217 13.04 -0.36 21.88
N PRO A 218 13.21 0.98 21.82
CA PRO A 218 13.51 1.78 23.00
C PRO A 218 12.46 1.72 24.11
N ASP A 219 11.20 1.46 23.76
CA ASP A 219 10.08 1.28 24.71
C ASP A 219 10.07 -0.11 25.39
N GLY A 220 11.13 -0.90 25.24
CA GLY A 220 11.27 -2.24 25.81
C GLY A 220 10.51 -3.32 25.02
N SER A 221 9.79 -2.94 23.98
CA SER A 221 9.10 -3.88 23.10
C SER A 221 10.03 -4.43 22.01
N GLN A 222 9.49 -5.26 21.12
CA GLN A 222 10.20 -5.87 20.01
C GLN A 222 9.42 -5.68 18.72
N ALA A 223 10.14 -5.45 17.63
CA ALA A 223 9.58 -5.54 16.28
C ALA A 223 10.12 -6.79 15.58
N SER A 224 9.25 -7.57 14.94
CA SER A 224 9.61 -8.78 14.19
C SER A 224 9.14 -8.65 12.74
N LEU A 225 10.05 -8.85 11.79
CA LEU A 225 9.79 -8.85 10.35
C LEU A 225 9.66 -10.29 9.86
N TYR A 226 8.63 -10.53 9.06
CA TYR A 226 8.36 -11.79 8.40
C TYR A 226 8.29 -11.56 6.89
N GLN A 227 8.89 -12.45 6.11
CA GLN A 227 8.92 -12.42 4.66
C GLN A 227 7.94 -13.46 4.13
N ARG A 228 7.15 -13.10 3.13
CA ARG A 228 6.27 -14.05 2.44
C ARG A 228 7.12 -15.16 1.81
N ARG A 229 6.80 -16.41 2.14
CA ARG A 229 7.33 -17.58 1.45
C ARG A 229 7.05 -17.40 -0.02
N ALA A 230 8.09 -17.57 -0.85
CA ALA A 230 7.83 -17.91 -2.23
C ALA A 230 6.95 -19.16 -2.19
N ALA A 231 5.68 -19.03 -2.60
CA ALA A 231 4.87 -20.20 -2.78
C ALA A 231 5.69 -21.08 -3.73
N PRO A 232 5.98 -22.35 -3.38
CA PRO A 232 6.51 -23.24 -4.39
C PRO A 232 5.51 -23.20 -5.52
N ALA A 233 5.94 -22.68 -6.67
CA ALA A 233 5.23 -22.78 -7.92
C ALA A 233 4.67 -24.21 -7.95
N PRO A 234 3.34 -24.43 -7.87
CA PRO A 234 2.86 -25.74 -8.27
C PRO A 234 3.43 -25.93 -9.68
N PRO A 235 4.00 -27.09 -10.04
CA PRO A 235 4.44 -27.32 -11.40
C PRO A 235 3.19 -27.30 -12.29
N VAL A 236 2.76 -26.12 -12.71
CA VAL A 236 1.67 -25.94 -13.64
C VAL A 236 2.26 -26.29 -14.99
N ARG A 237 1.99 -27.51 -15.45
CA ARG A 237 2.31 -27.85 -16.84
C ARG A 237 1.28 -27.14 -17.72
N PHE A 238 1.76 -26.62 -18.84
CA PHE A 238 0.88 -26.14 -19.88
C PHE A 238 -0.08 -27.28 -20.26
N GLY A 239 -1.38 -27.06 -20.09
CA GLY A 239 -2.41 -28.07 -20.29
C GLY A 239 -3.10 -28.62 -19.02
N ASP A 240 -2.61 -28.35 -17.81
CA ASP A 240 -3.28 -28.81 -16.58
C ASP A 240 -4.46 -27.91 -16.16
N VAL A 241 -4.46 -26.64 -16.60
CA VAL A 241 -5.46 -25.63 -16.23
C VAL A 241 -6.36 -25.28 -17.42
N ALA A 242 -5.74 -25.01 -18.56
CA ALA A 242 -6.41 -24.89 -19.84
C ALA A 242 -5.46 -25.33 -20.95
N VAL A 243 -6.02 -25.96 -21.98
CA VAL A 243 -5.31 -26.37 -23.19
C VAL A 243 -5.71 -25.43 -24.32
N LEU A 244 -4.73 -24.78 -24.95
CA LEU A 244 -4.95 -24.07 -26.20
C LEU A 244 -5.17 -25.10 -27.32
N GLU A 245 -6.39 -25.20 -27.83
CA GLU A 245 -6.73 -26.17 -28.89
C GLU A 245 -6.47 -25.61 -30.27
N ARG A 246 -6.78 -24.32 -30.46
CA ARG A 246 -6.64 -23.62 -31.72
C ARG A 246 -6.39 -22.15 -31.45
N ALA A 247 -5.66 -21.50 -32.34
CA ALA A 247 -5.55 -20.05 -32.40
C ALA A 247 -5.64 -19.62 -33.86
N GLU A 248 -6.37 -18.56 -34.15
CA GLU A 248 -6.56 -18.04 -35.50
C GLU A 248 -6.56 -16.52 -35.47
N PHE A 249 -5.89 -15.93 -36.44
CA PHE A 249 -5.90 -14.50 -36.64
C PHE A 249 -7.01 -14.14 -37.61
N VAL A 250 -7.94 -13.31 -37.16
CA VAL A 250 -9.09 -12.87 -37.96
C VAL A 250 -9.02 -11.37 -38.11
N ARG A 251 -9.32 -10.86 -39.30
CA ARG A 251 -9.44 -9.42 -39.54
C ARG A 251 -10.90 -9.09 -39.81
N ASP A 252 -11.46 -8.17 -39.02
CA ASP A 252 -12.80 -7.65 -39.25
C ASP A 252 -12.77 -6.12 -39.43
N ALA A 253 -13.95 -5.51 -39.55
CA ALA A 253 -14.09 -4.07 -39.71
C ALA A 253 -13.52 -3.25 -38.53
N SER A 254 -13.36 -3.86 -37.35
CA SER A 254 -12.76 -3.25 -36.16
C SER A 254 -11.24 -3.45 -36.10
N GLY A 255 -10.68 -4.24 -37.02
CA GLY A 255 -9.26 -4.53 -37.11
C GLY A 255 -8.90 -6.00 -36.87
N PRO A 256 -7.61 -6.28 -36.69
CA PRO A 256 -7.11 -7.61 -36.40
C PRO A 256 -7.49 -8.10 -35.00
N ARG A 257 -7.86 -9.37 -34.90
CA ARG A 257 -8.26 -10.08 -33.68
C ARG A 257 -7.61 -11.44 -33.65
N LEU A 258 -7.40 -11.97 -32.45
CA LEU A 258 -6.98 -13.34 -32.24
C LEU A 258 -8.15 -14.09 -31.61
N LEU A 259 -8.63 -15.09 -32.33
CA LEU A 259 -9.53 -16.09 -31.79
C LEU A 259 -8.68 -17.19 -31.18
N ALA A 260 -8.85 -17.45 -29.88
CA ALA A 260 -8.16 -18.53 -29.20
C ALA A 260 -9.19 -19.45 -28.55
N TRP A 261 -9.11 -20.73 -28.90
CA TRP A 261 -10.00 -21.75 -28.38
C TRP A 261 -9.31 -22.48 -27.26
N TRP A 262 -9.88 -22.37 -26.06
CA TRP A 262 -9.35 -22.98 -24.86
C TRP A 262 -10.29 -24.08 -24.39
N ARG A 263 -9.74 -25.27 -24.18
CA ARG A 263 -10.44 -26.30 -23.42
C ARG A 263 -10.03 -26.17 -21.96
N HIS A 264 -11.00 -25.83 -21.13
CA HIS A 264 -10.80 -25.76 -19.69
C HIS A 264 -10.58 -27.17 -19.15
N VAL A 265 -9.50 -27.34 -18.38
CA VAL A 265 -9.19 -28.61 -17.72
C VAL A 265 -9.61 -28.54 -16.26
N ASP A 266 -9.53 -27.35 -15.64
CA ASP A 266 -10.00 -27.13 -14.28
C ASP A 266 -10.43 -25.67 -14.04
N GLU A 267 -11.75 -25.46 -13.87
CA GLU A 267 -12.33 -24.14 -13.60
C GLU A 267 -11.90 -23.54 -12.25
N GLN A 268 -11.61 -24.37 -11.25
CA GLN A 268 -11.25 -23.91 -9.90
C GLN A 268 -9.89 -23.22 -9.88
N HIS A 269 -9.06 -23.47 -10.89
CA HIS A 269 -7.72 -22.93 -11.02
C HIS A 269 -7.61 -21.76 -12.02
N LEU A 270 -8.73 -21.27 -12.58
CA LEU A 270 -8.71 -20.15 -13.52
C LEU A 270 -8.56 -18.78 -12.84
N ASP A 271 -8.86 -18.70 -11.54
CA ASP A 271 -8.76 -17.43 -10.81
C ASP A 271 -7.31 -16.91 -10.76
N GLY A 272 -7.14 -15.66 -11.22
CA GLY A 272 -5.84 -15.01 -11.33
C GLY A 272 -4.96 -15.51 -12.48
N VAL A 273 -5.46 -16.37 -13.38
CA VAL A 273 -4.76 -16.77 -14.60
C VAL A 273 -5.01 -15.73 -15.70
N LEU A 274 -3.92 -15.14 -16.17
CA LEU A 274 -3.87 -14.29 -17.35
C LEU A 274 -3.40 -15.13 -18.53
N VAL A 275 -4.00 -14.92 -19.69
CA VAL A 275 -3.38 -15.29 -20.95
C VAL A 275 -2.47 -14.14 -21.34
N PHE A 276 -1.26 -14.46 -21.78
CA PHE A 276 -0.40 -13.50 -22.44
C PHE A 276 -0.29 -13.81 -23.92
N VAL A 277 -0.19 -12.77 -24.74
CA VAL A 277 0.07 -12.83 -26.17
C VAL A 277 1.23 -11.89 -26.46
N HIS A 278 2.26 -12.42 -27.10
CA HIS A 278 3.37 -11.64 -27.61
C HIS A 278 3.34 -11.65 -29.12
N LEU A 279 3.38 -10.47 -29.71
CA LEU A 279 3.67 -10.31 -31.11
C LEU A 279 5.18 -10.15 -31.27
N LEU A 280 5.78 -11.03 -32.07
CA LEU A 280 7.20 -11.06 -32.39
C LEU A 280 7.38 -10.84 -33.89
N ARG A 281 8.46 -10.19 -34.31
CA ARG A 281 8.85 -10.19 -35.72
C ARG A 281 9.46 -11.54 -36.11
N GLU A 282 9.69 -11.75 -37.40
CA GLU A 282 10.33 -12.97 -37.93
C GLU A 282 11.72 -13.23 -37.31
N ASP A 283 12.49 -12.18 -37.01
CA ASP A 283 13.79 -12.26 -36.32
C ASP A 283 13.69 -12.55 -34.80
N GLY A 284 12.47 -12.73 -34.28
CA GLY A 284 12.21 -12.95 -32.86
C GLY A 284 12.19 -11.66 -32.02
N SER A 285 12.41 -10.48 -32.61
CA SER A 285 12.32 -9.22 -31.88
C SER A 285 10.90 -8.96 -31.41
N PHE A 286 10.81 -8.41 -30.21
CA PHE A 286 9.54 -8.16 -29.55
C PHE A 286 8.84 -6.91 -30.11
N VAL A 287 7.54 -7.02 -30.41
CA VAL A 287 6.73 -5.90 -30.90
C VAL A 287 5.85 -5.36 -29.78
N ALA A 288 5.01 -6.21 -29.19
CA ALA A 288 4.07 -5.80 -28.16
C ALA A 288 3.62 -6.96 -27.26
N PRO A 289 3.42 -6.73 -25.94
CA PRO A 289 2.74 -7.65 -25.03
C PRO A 289 1.27 -7.31 -24.91
N TYR A 290 0.45 -8.34 -24.85
CA TYR A 290 -0.94 -8.22 -24.43
C TYR A 290 -1.19 -9.24 -23.33
N SER A 291 -2.01 -8.89 -22.35
CA SER A 291 -2.44 -9.82 -21.32
C SER A 291 -3.88 -9.55 -20.97
N PHE A 292 -4.63 -10.63 -20.80
CA PHE A 292 -6.06 -10.57 -20.52
C PHE A 292 -6.43 -11.71 -19.58
N SER A 293 -7.43 -11.48 -18.75
CA SER A 293 -7.97 -12.54 -17.88
C SER A 293 -8.69 -13.57 -18.75
N LEU A 294 -8.41 -14.86 -18.53
CA LEU A 294 -9.13 -15.94 -19.22
C LEU A 294 -10.65 -15.89 -18.93
N ARG A 295 -11.07 -15.20 -17.85
CA ARG A 295 -12.50 -14.99 -17.52
C ARG A 295 -13.16 -13.80 -18.21
N GLN A 296 -12.40 -12.86 -18.78
CA GLN A 296 -12.94 -11.59 -19.33
C GLN A 296 -13.09 -11.59 -20.86
N GLY A 297 -13.27 -12.77 -21.46
CA GLY A 297 -13.50 -12.89 -22.88
C GLY A 297 -14.77 -12.20 -23.38
N ASP A 298 -14.67 -11.44 -24.47
CA ASP A 298 -15.83 -10.88 -25.18
C ASP A 298 -16.51 -11.97 -26.01
N GLY A 299 -17.32 -12.79 -25.34
CA GLY A 299 -18.13 -13.84 -25.95
C GLY A 299 -17.53 -15.23 -25.79
N THR A 300 -18.20 -16.03 -24.97
CA THR A 300 -18.01 -17.47 -24.91
C THR A 300 -18.87 -18.10 -26.00
N THR A 301 -18.26 -18.61 -27.07
CA THR A 301 -18.99 -19.54 -27.94
C THR A 301 -18.75 -20.94 -27.39
N ASP A 302 -19.79 -21.56 -26.84
CA ASP A 302 -19.76 -22.95 -26.42
C ASP A 302 -19.73 -23.83 -27.67
N LEU A 303 -18.61 -24.55 -27.87
CA LEU A 303 -18.41 -25.42 -29.03
C LEU A 303 -18.57 -26.91 -28.68
N GLY A 304 -19.34 -27.23 -27.64
CA GLY A 304 -19.66 -28.63 -27.32
C GLY A 304 -18.43 -29.42 -26.85
N GLY A 305 -17.60 -28.79 -26.00
CA GLY A 305 -16.40 -29.42 -25.43
C GLY A 305 -15.26 -28.46 -25.04
N GLY A 306 -15.40 -27.17 -25.34
CA GLY A 306 -14.44 -26.11 -25.00
C GLY A 306 -15.05 -24.73 -25.19
N THR A 307 -14.40 -23.71 -24.62
CA THR A 307 -14.87 -22.32 -24.70
C THR A 307 -13.97 -21.55 -25.67
N ALA A 308 -14.56 -21.09 -26.77
CA ALA A 308 -13.90 -20.14 -27.66
C ALA A 308 -13.89 -18.77 -27.00
N ILE A 309 -12.71 -18.14 -26.91
CA ILE A 309 -12.60 -16.78 -26.43
C ILE A 309 -11.90 -15.91 -27.46
N ALA A 310 -12.61 -14.87 -27.90
CA ALA A 310 -12.08 -13.86 -28.79
C ALA A 310 -11.32 -12.80 -27.99
N TYR A 311 -10.07 -12.54 -28.38
CA TYR A 311 -9.26 -11.51 -27.77
C TYR A 311 -8.87 -10.45 -28.82
N PRO A 312 -9.24 -9.18 -28.62
CA PRO A 312 -8.73 -8.12 -29.46
C PRO A 312 -7.21 -8.00 -29.23
N ILE A 313 -6.43 -7.99 -30.32
CA ILE A 313 -5.00 -7.66 -30.25
C ILE A 313 -4.86 -6.24 -30.82
N PRO A 314 -4.79 -5.21 -29.96
CA PRO A 314 -4.63 -3.85 -30.45
C PRO A 314 -3.24 -3.68 -31.06
N LEU A 315 -3.12 -3.81 -32.38
CA LEU A 315 -1.86 -3.59 -33.09
C LEU A 315 -1.48 -2.10 -33.11
N PRO A 316 -0.19 -1.75 -33.04
CA PRO A 316 0.27 -0.40 -33.31
C PRO A 316 -0.16 0.06 -34.70
N ALA A 317 -0.62 1.31 -34.82
CA ALA A 317 -1.11 1.86 -36.09
C ALA A 317 -0.01 1.98 -37.17
N ASP A 318 1.25 2.04 -36.74
CA ASP A 318 2.47 2.15 -37.54
C ASP A 318 3.17 0.80 -37.75
N LEU A 319 2.52 -0.33 -37.42
CA LEU A 319 3.10 -1.65 -37.58
C LEU A 319 3.35 -1.94 -39.08
N PRO A 320 4.62 -2.14 -39.51
CA PRO A 320 4.91 -2.35 -40.92
C PRO A 320 4.36 -3.69 -41.41
N SER A 321 4.00 -3.75 -42.69
CA SER A 321 3.62 -5.01 -43.33
C SER A 321 4.79 -6.01 -43.26
N GLY A 322 4.49 -7.27 -42.99
CA GLY A 322 5.51 -8.32 -42.90
C GLY A 322 5.04 -9.57 -42.17
N ARG A 323 5.94 -10.54 -41.99
CA ARG A 323 5.68 -11.77 -41.23
C ARG A 323 5.95 -11.57 -39.74
N TYR A 324 5.00 -12.00 -38.92
CA TYR A 324 5.08 -11.95 -37.48
C TYR A 324 4.80 -13.33 -36.88
N ARG A 325 5.29 -13.55 -35.67
CA ARG A 325 5.04 -14.75 -34.88
C ARG A 325 4.24 -14.36 -33.64
N LEU A 326 3.23 -15.15 -33.31
CA LEU A 326 2.50 -15.00 -32.07
C LEU A 326 2.99 -16.04 -31.07
N ALA A 327 3.38 -15.59 -29.88
CA ALA A 327 3.63 -16.46 -28.74
C ALA A 327 2.50 -16.28 -27.73
N LEU A 328 1.76 -17.35 -27.46
CA LEU A 328 0.63 -17.35 -26.53
C LEU A 328 0.95 -18.26 -25.35
N GLY A 329 0.52 -17.88 -24.16
CA GLY A 329 0.63 -18.74 -22.99
C GLY A 329 -0.22 -18.27 -21.82
N LEU A 330 -0.10 -18.98 -20.72
CA LEU A 330 -0.77 -18.66 -19.47
C LEU A 330 0.24 -18.16 -18.44
N TRP A 331 -0.19 -17.25 -17.58
CA TRP A 331 0.62 -16.69 -16.52
C TRP A 331 -0.24 -16.39 -15.29
N ARG A 332 0.25 -16.71 -14.09
CA ARG A 332 -0.44 -16.41 -12.83
C ARG A 332 0.44 -15.49 -11.98
N PRO A 333 0.25 -14.15 -12.07
CA PRO A 333 1.13 -13.16 -11.43
C PRO A 333 1.27 -13.35 -9.91
N ALA A 334 0.21 -13.84 -9.25
CA ALA A 334 0.13 -13.92 -7.79
C ALA A 334 0.85 -15.13 -7.18
N VAL A 335 1.17 -16.14 -8.00
CA VAL A 335 1.77 -17.41 -7.56
C VAL A 335 3.19 -17.52 -8.10
N ASP A 336 3.36 -17.22 -9.39
CA ASP A 336 4.64 -17.36 -10.08
C ASP A 336 4.91 -16.10 -10.90
N GLU A 337 5.92 -15.33 -10.50
CA GLU A 337 6.50 -14.27 -11.35
C GLU A 337 7.15 -14.87 -12.62
N ARG A 338 7.12 -16.20 -12.78
CA ARG A 338 7.55 -16.95 -13.98
C ARG A 338 6.36 -17.20 -14.91
N ARG A 339 6.51 -16.81 -16.18
CA ARG A 339 5.56 -17.14 -17.25
C ARG A 339 5.63 -18.65 -17.53
N ILE A 340 4.48 -19.33 -17.60
CA ILE A 340 4.44 -20.74 -18.02
C ILE A 340 4.92 -20.78 -19.47
N PRO A 341 5.83 -21.70 -19.86
CA PRO A 341 6.36 -21.74 -21.21
C PRO A 341 5.23 -21.83 -22.25
N ALA A 342 5.27 -20.92 -23.22
CA ALA A 342 4.35 -20.88 -24.35
C ALA A 342 4.58 -22.10 -25.25
N SER A 343 3.53 -22.87 -25.54
CA SER A 343 3.54 -23.71 -26.73
C SER A 343 3.33 -22.79 -27.93
N THR A 344 4.35 -22.61 -28.78
CA THR A 344 4.16 -21.95 -30.08
C THR A 344 3.20 -22.80 -30.92
N VAL A 345 2.01 -22.28 -31.22
CA VAL A 345 1.08 -22.90 -32.15
C VAL A 345 1.32 -22.28 -33.54
N GLY A 346 1.85 -23.07 -34.47
CA GLY A 346 1.84 -22.78 -35.91
C GLY A 346 2.84 -21.74 -36.44
N ASP A 347 3.19 -21.89 -37.72
CA ASP A 347 4.13 -21.04 -38.46
C ASP A 347 3.62 -19.60 -38.65
N SER A 348 4.56 -18.67 -38.82
CA SER A 348 4.41 -17.21 -38.93
C SER A 348 3.15 -16.72 -39.67
N VAL A 349 2.47 -15.70 -39.11
CA VAL A 349 1.30 -15.02 -39.71
C VAL A 349 1.76 -13.73 -40.39
N ALA A 350 1.44 -13.56 -41.68
CA ALA A 350 1.68 -12.30 -42.38
C ALA A 350 0.66 -11.23 -41.95
N VAL A 351 1.16 -10.07 -41.52
CA VAL A 351 0.35 -8.88 -41.19
C VAL A 351 0.46 -7.91 -42.36
N GLY A 352 -0.68 -7.55 -42.96
CA GLY A 352 -0.76 -6.49 -43.98
C GLY A 352 -0.97 -6.93 -45.44
N GLU A 353 -1.02 -8.23 -45.75
CA GLU A 353 -1.43 -8.73 -47.07
C GLU A 353 -2.92 -9.12 -47.08
N ALA A 354 -3.61 -8.87 -48.20
CA ALA A 354 -4.98 -9.33 -48.39
C ALA A 354 -4.99 -10.86 -48.50
N PHE A 355 -5.78 -11.51 -47.65
CA PHE A 355 -5.97 -12.97 -47.70
C PHE A 355 -7.06 -13.27 -48.72
N GLU A 356 -6.73 -13.98 -49.80
CA GLU A 356 -7.73 -14.71 -50.59
C GLU A 356 -7.96 -16.07 -49.94
N VAL A 357 -9.23 -16.37 -49.69
CA VAL A 357 -9.70 -17.65 -49.13
C VAL A 357 -10.01 -18.58 -50.30
N PRO A 358 -9.63 -19.87 -50.27
CA PRO A 358 -10.12 -20.85 -51.23
C PRO A 358 -11.64 -21.08 -51.11
#